data_AF-A0A2R6N6N7-F1
#
_entry.id   AF-A0A2R6N6N7-F1
#
_cell.length_a   1.000
_cell.length_b   1.000
_cell.length_c   1.000
_cell.angle_alpha   90.00
_cell.angle_beta   90.00
_cell.angle_gamma   90.00
#
_symmetry.space_group_name_H-M   'P 1'
#
loop_
_entity.id
_entity.type
_entity.pdbx_description
1 polymer ?
#
loop_
_entity_poly.entity_id
_entity_poly.type
_entity_poly.pdbx_seq_one_letter_code
_entity_poly.pdbx_strand_id
1 'polypeptide(L)' 'GADIKGVCTEAGMFAIRDDRTEVRMSDFREAYEKIQTEDEDEDVSRTFA' A
#
# COMPACT_ATOMS: atom_id res chain seq x y z
N GLY A 1 -6.09 -9.81 5.42
CA GLY A 1 -4.96 -10.77 5.51
C GLY A 1 -4.05 -10.65 4.30
N ALA A 2 -4.65 -10.73 3.11
CA ALA A 2 -4.03 -10.24 1.88
C ALA A 2 -3.57 -8.77 2.01
N ASP A 3 -4.36 -7.95 2.70
CA ASP A 3 -4.07 -6.51 2.93
C ASP A 3 -2.79 -6.31 3.74
N ILE A 4 -2.55 -7.12 4.78
CA ILE A 4 -1.29 -7.08 5.55
C ILE A 4 -0.09 -7.40 4.65
N LYS A 5 -0.23 -8.39 3.75
CA LYS A 5 0.80 -8.72 2.77
C LYS A 5 1.01 -7.58 1.77
N GLY A 6 -0.08 -6.95 1.30
CA GLY A 6 -0.05 -5.79 0.40
C GLY A 6 0.70 -4.63 1.03
N VAL A 7 0.31 -4.24 2.25
CA VAL A 7 0.95 -3.16 3.02
C VAL A 7 2.45 -3.41 3.22
N CYS A 8 2.86 -4.63 3.62
CA CYS A 8 4.30 -4.93 3.77
C CYS A 8 5.07 -4.87 2.45
N THR A 9 4.43 -5.24 1.34
CA THR A 9 5.06 -5.20 0.00
C THR A 9 5.27 -3.76 -0.45
N GLU A 10 4.24 -2.93 -0.33
CA GLU A 10 4.29 -1.51 -0.69
C GLU A 10 5.25 -0.71 0.21
N ALA A 11 5.25 -0.97 1.53
CA ALA A 11 6.18 -0.33 2.46
C ALA A 11 7.65 -0.63 2.11
N GLY A 12 7.95 -1.88 1.74
CA GLY A 12 9.28 -2.25 1.24
C GLY A 12 9.63 -1.55 -0.07
N MET A 13 8.67 -1.41 -0.98
CA MET A 13 8.85 -0.71 -2.25
C MET A 13 9.15 0.78 -2.05
N PHE A 14 8.47 1.45 -1.12
CA PHE A 14 8.77 2.86 -0.79
C PHE A 14 10.18 3.03 -0.24
N ALA A 15 10.62 2.14 0.66
CA ALA A 15 11.99 2.17 1.15
C ALA A 15 13.02 2.00 0.01
N ILE A 16 12.81 1.05 -0.91
CA ILE A 16 13.69 0.83 -2.07
C ILE A 16 13.69 2.05 -3.01
N ARG A 17 12.53 2.67 -3.24
CA ARG A 17 12.39 3.86 -4.10
C ARG A 17 13.17 5.06 -3.56
N ASP A 18 13.33 5.14 -2.25
CA ASP A 18 14.11 6.17 -1.56
C ASP A 18 15.60 5.77 -1.35
N ASP A 19 16.09 4.72 -2.02
CA ASP A 19 17.43 4.16 -1.85
C ASP A 19 17.75 3.75 -0.39
N ARG A 20 16.74 3.35 0.38
CA ARG A 20 16.87 2.87 1.75
C ARG A 20 16.87 1.34 1.81
N THR A 21 17.63 0.79 2.77
CA THR A 21 17.67 -0.66 3.06
C THR A 21 16.82 -1.05 4.26
N GLU A 22 16.27 -0.08 4.98
CA GLU A 22 15.44 -0.27 6.16
C GLU A 22 14.09 0.42 6.00
N VAL A 23 13.04 -0.33 6.33
CA VAL A 23 11.65 0.17 6.33
C VAL A 23 11.41 0.98 7.61
N ARG A 24 10.76 2.13 7.45
CA ARG A 24 10.35 3.02 8.55
C ARG A 24 8.84 2.98 8.71
N MET A 25 8.37 3.47 9.85
CA MET A 25 6.93 3.60 10.11
C MET A 25 6.23 4.56 9.14
N SER A 26 6.93 5.51 8.52
CA SER A 26 6.37 6.35 7.44
C SER A 26 5.90 5.50 6.26
N ASP A 27 6.74 4.55 5.84
CA ASP A 27 6.51 3.72 4.65
C ASP A 27 5.28 2.83 4.84
N PHE A 28 5.07 2.33 6.06
CA PHE A 28 3.86 1.59 6.41
C PHE A 28 2.60 2.45 6.39
N ARG A 29 2.67 3.72 6.82
CA ARG A 29 1.51 4.63 6.77
C ARG A 29 1.15 4.98 5.34
N GLU A 30 2.15 5.30 4.53
CA GLU A 30 1.96 5.59 3.09
C GLU A 30 1.42 4.36 2.33
N ALA A 31 1.96 3.17 2.62
CA ALA A 31 1.46 1.91 2.06
C ALA A 31 0.02 1.61 2.46
N TYR A 32 -0.33 1.88 3.72
CA TYR A 32 -1.70 1.71 4.20
C TYR A 32 -2.65 2.67 3.47
N GLU A 33 -2.33 3.96 3.41
CA GLU A 33 -3.16 4.96 2.70
C GLU A 33 -3.34 4.62 1.21
N LYS A 34 -2.27 4.16 0.55
CA LYS A 34 -2.33 3.71 -0.84
C LYS A 34 -3.30 2.53 -1.02
N ILE A 35 -3.15 1.46 -0.23
CA ILE A 35 -4.02 0.27 -0.30
C ILE A 35 -5.48 0.65 -0.06
N GLN A 36 -5.77 1.50 0.93
CA GLN A 36 -7.13 1.94 1.21
C GLN A 36 -7.75 2.71 0.02
N THR A 37 -6.96 3.50 -0.68
CA THR A 37 -7.43 4.21 -1.89
C THR A 37 -7.71 3.23 -3.03
N GLU A 38 -6.82 2.24 -3.24
CA GLU A 38 -7.01 1.21 -4.28
C GLU A 38 -8.23 0.32 -4.01
N ASP A 39 -8.49 -0.02 -2.74
CA ASP A 39 -9.68 -0.79 -2.34
C ASP A 39 -10.98 0.02 -2.62
N GLU A 40 -10.99 1.32 -2.30
CA GLU A 40 -12.12 2.20 -2.61
C GLU A 40 -12.38 2.32 -4.11
N ASP A 41 -11.31 2.45 -4.92
CA ASP A 41 -11.41 2.49 -6.38
C ASP A 41 -11.92 1.16 -6.97
N GLU A 42 -11.51 0.01 -6.41
CA GLU A 42 -12.04 -1.30 -6.80
C GLU A 42 -13.55 -1.42 -6.52
N ASP A 43 -14.01 -0.96 -5.36
CA ASP A 43 -15.43 -1.03 -4.99
C ASP A 43 -16.30 -0.10 -5.85
N VAL A 44 -15.78 1.07 -6.23
CA VAL A 44 -16.40 1.95 -7.22
C VAL A 44 -16.51 1.24 -8.57
N SER A 45 -15.42 0.65 -9.06
CA SER A 45 -15.38 -0.09 -10.34
C SER A 45 -16.40 -1.23 -10.39
N ARG A 46 -16.57 -1.99 -9.30
CA ARG A 46 -17.56 -3.07 -9.19
C ARG A 46 -19.01 -2.60 -9.18
N THR A 47 -19.26 -1.38 -8.71
CA THR A 47 -20.63 -0.83 -8.62
C THR A 47 -21.18 -0.39 -9.99
N PHE A 48 -20.30 -0.09 -10.94
CA PHE A 48 -20.66 0.33 -12.30
C PHE A 48 -20.60 -0.80 -13.35
N ALA A 49 -20.25 -2.02 -12.94
CA ALA A 49 -20.22 -3.23 -13.78
C ALA A 49 -21.49 -4.06 -13.61
#